data_AF-A0A7K2MXM5-F1
#
_entry.id   AF-A0A7K2MXM5-F1
#
_cell.length_a   1.000
_cell.length_b   1.000
_cell.length_c   1.000
_cell.angle_alpha   90.00
_cell.angle_beta   90.00
_cell.angle_gamma   90.00
#
_symmetry.space_group_name_H-M   'P 1'
#
loop_
_entity.id
_entity.type
_entity.pdbx_description
1 polymer ?
#
loop_
_entity_poly.entity_id
_entity_poly.type
_entity_poly.pdbx_seq_one_letter_code
_entity_poly.pdbx_strand_id
1 'polypeptide(L)'
;MTDETENRVKRFRGEAASRGLPAEDVEEWIRVVRPAVYLGEGGDGPLVARIGGDPLLPQGTPKPSDPLVACVDLAALPPGATGLPLPADGHLLLFSGTDVHIREDVPDAVLYVPAGTPTTPSPLENSWREPYRPRELRTVWHQPSAQMPESFALDRWGDFPEDEQCELADELDDAWADVGGYRPPWALQIGGHPVSPQNDPVFYARDSEKSGPCE
;
A
#
# COMPACT_ATOMS: atom_id res chain seq x y z
N MET A 1 -14.00 -0.04 -14.74
CA MET A 1 -12.54 0.05 -14.94
C MET A 1 -12.22 1.37 -15.62
N THR A 2 -11.06 1.97 -15.35
CA THR A 2 -10.61 3.16 -16.09
C THR A 2 -10.01 2.75 -17.43
N ASP A 3 -10.02 3.66 -18.41
CA ASP A 3 -9.47 3.43 -19.76
C ASP A 3 -7.98 3.01 -19.72
N GLU A 4 -7.22 3.54 -18.76
CA GLU A 4 -5.82 3.16 -18.53
C GLU A 4 -5.67 1.72 -18.00
N THR A 5 -6.58 1.28 -17.12
CA THR A 5 -6.60 -0.11 -16.63
C THR A 5 -6.90 -1.08 -17.77
N GLU A 6 -7.87 -0.76 -18.61
CA GLU A 6 -8.23 -1.58 -19.77
C GLU A 6 -7.07 -1.65 -20.79
N ASN A 7 -6.38 -0.53 -21.00
CA ASN A 7 -5.20 -0.48 -21.85
C ASN A 7 -4.05 -1.36 -21.30
N ARG A 8 -3.78 -1.29 -20.00
CA ARG A 8 -2.77 -2.13 -19.35
C ARG A 8 -3.09 -3.62 -19.50
N VAL A 9 -4.34 -4.01 -19.23
CA VAL A 9 -4.79 -5.41 -19.40
C VAL A 9 -4.60 -5.88 -20.84
N LYS A 10 -4.91 -5.04 -21.83
CA LYS A 10 -4.69 -5.37 -23.24
C LYS A 10 -3.21 -5.57 -23.57
N ARG A 11 -2.33 -4.71 -23.04
CA ARG A 11 -0.88 -4.83 -23.22
C ARG A 11 -0.35 -6.10 -22.55
N PHE A 12 -0.80 -6.39 -21.34
CA PHE A 12 -0.43 -7.60 -20.60
C PHE A 12 -0.75 -8.87 -21.39
N ARG A 13 -1.97 -8.98 -21.93
CA ARG A 13 -2.34 -10.12 -22.81
C ARG A 13 -1.41 -10.28 -24.01
N GLY A 14 -1.01 -9.16 -24.62
CA GLY A 14 -0.06 -9.16 -25.74
C GLY A 14 1.34 -9.60 -25.34
N GLU A 15 1.83 -9.09 -24.22
CA GLU A 15 3.13 -9.43 -23.64
C GLU A 15 3.19 -10.91 -23.27
N ALA A 16 2.22 -11.38 -22.49
CA ALA A 16 2.10 -12.77 -22.07
C ALA A 16 2.01 -13.73 -23.28
N ALA A 17 1.26 -13.37 -24.32
CA ALA A 17 1.19 -14.15 -25.54
C ALA A 17 2.55 -14.22 -26.29
N SER A 18 3.33 -13.14 -26.27
CA SER A 18 4.67 -13.12 -26.89
C SER A 18 5.68 -13.99 -26.15
N ARG A 19 5.50 -14.18 -24.83
CA ARG A 19 6.27 -15.10 -23.97
C ARG A 19 5.78 -16.55 -24.00
N GLY A 20 4.62 -16.79 -24.62
CA GLY A 20 4.02 -18.13 -24.67
C GLY A 20 3.35 -18.56 -23.36
N LEU A 21 2.95 -17.62 -22.50
CA LEU A 21 2.27 -17.92 -21.24
C LEU A 21 0.86 -18.49 -21.48
N PRO A 22 0.36 -19.42 -20.64
CA PRO A 22 -0.96 -20.00 -20.80
C PRO A 22 -2.07 -18.95 -20.67
N ALA A 23 -2.96 -18.91 -21.66
CA ALA A 23 -4.03 -17.91 -21.69
C ALA A 23 -5.01 -18.02 -20.51
N GLU A 24 -5.22 -19.22 -19.97
CA GLU A 24 -6.05 -19.43 -18.78
C GLU A 24 -5.46 -18.70 -17.58
N ASP A 25 -4.18 -18.91 -17.28
CA ASP A 25 -3.53 -18.31 -16.12
C ASP A 25 -3.34 -16.79 -16.27
N VAL A 26 -3.20 -16.30 -17.51
CA VAL A 26 -3.24 -14.86 -17.82
C VAL A 26 -4.58 -14.23 -17.44
N GLU A 27 -5.70 -14.87 -17.78
CA GLU A 27 -7.02 -14.35 -17.41
C GLU A 27 -7.29 -14.47 -15.91
N GLU A 28 -6.80 -15.53 -15.26
CA GLU A 28 -6.88 -15.68 -13.81
C GLU A 28 -6.08 -14.60 -13.08
N TRP A 29 -4.88 -14.27 -13.57
CA TRP A 29 -4.08 -13.14 -13.08
C TRP A 29 -4.84 -11.81 -13.20
N ILE A 30 -5.41 -11.53 -14.38
CA ILE A 30 -6.23 -10.32 -14.61
C ILE A 30 -7.43 -10.28 -13.68
N ARG A 31 -8.06 -11.43 -13.39
CA ARG A 31 -9.26 -11.50 -12.54
C ARG A 31 -8.98 -11.06 -11.10
N VAL A 32 -7.78 -11.34 -10.59
CA VAL A 32 -7.45 -11.08 -9.18
C VAL A 32 -6.82 -9.70 -8.94
N VAL A 33 -6.45 -8.94 -9.98
CA VAL A 33 -5.88 -7.60 -9.78
C VAL A 33 -6.87 -6.67 -9.07
N ARG A 34 -6.35 -5.86 -8.14
CA ARG A 34 -7.17 -4.98 -7.29
C ARG A 34 -6.82 -3.51 -7.51
N PRO A 35 -7.79 -2.58 -7.49
CA PRO A 35 -7.50 -1.16 -7.50
C PRO A 35 -6.63 -0.77 -6.28
N ALA A 36 -5.63 0.06 -6.52
CA ALA A 36 -4.75 0.57 -5.47
C ALA A 36 -4.34 2.01 -5.76
N VAL A 37 -4.17 2.77 -4.68
CA VAL A 37 -3.53 4.08 -4.70
C VAL A 37 -2.19 3.98 -4.02
N TYR A 38 -1.19 4.57 -4.65
CA TYR A 38 0.19 4.60 -4.19
C TYR A 38 0.59 6.04 -3.92
N LEU A 39 1.26 6.24 -2.78
CA LEU A 39 1.63 7.54 -2.25
C LEU A 39 3.13 7.60 -2.05
N GLY A 40 3.75 8.63 -2.62
CA GLY A 40 5.21 8.82 -2.61
C GLY A 40 5.62 10.20 -2.12
N GLU A 41 6.86 10.28 -1.65
CA GLU A 41 7.53 11.54 -1.33
C GLU A 41 7.84 12.32 -2.62
N GLY A 42 8.06 13.63 -2.47
CA GLY A 42 8.32 14.52 -3.60
C GLY A 42 7.08 14.88 -4.41
N GLY A 43 7.29 15.67 -5.47
CA GLY A 43 6.23 16.27 -6.28
C GLY A 43 5.68 17.58 -5.68
N ASP A 44 5.07 18.39 -6.55
CA ASP A 44 4.51 19.71 -6.19
C ASP A 44 2.98 19.65 -5.92
N GLY A 45 2.45 18.45 -5.72
CA GLY A 45 1.03 18.21 -5.47
C GLY A 45 0.56 18.65 -4.07
N PRO A 46 -0.76 18.63 -3.84
CA PRO A 46 -1.30 18.81 -2.50
C PRO A 46 -0.77 17.71 -1.57
N LEU A 47 -0.71 18.02 -0.26
CA LEU A 47 -0.38 17.03 0.74
C LEU A 47 -1.50 16.00 0.84
N VAL A 48 -1.18 14.74 0.57
CA VAL A 48 -2.18 13.65 0.56
C VAL A 48 -2.04 12.76 1.79
N ALA A 49 -0.81 12.51 2.21
CA ALA A 49 -0.56 11.78 3.44
C ALA A 49 0.71 12.28 4.14
N ARG A 50 0.80 12.00 5.44
CA ARG A 50 2.03 12.14 6.22
C ARG A 50 2.41 10.78 6.78
N ILE A 51 3.70 10.47 6.74
CA ILE A 51 4.28 9.35 7.48
C ILE A 51 4.86 9.87 8.78
N GLY A 52 4.66 9.16 9.90
CA GLY A 52 5.23 9.53 11.19
C GLY A 52 4.71 10.84 11.79
N GLY A 53 5.43 11.33 12.81
CA GLY A 53 5.07 12.51 13.59
C GLY A 53 4.01 12.24 14.67
N ASP A 54 3.57 13.32 15.31
CA ASP A 54 2.53 13.24 16.34
C ASP A 54 1.13 13.16 15.70
N PRO A 55 0.28 12.21 16.11
CA PRO A 55 -1.08 12.13 15.61
C PRO A 55 -1.91 13.33 16.08
N LEU A 56 -2.74 13.83 15.17
CA LEU A 56 -3.78 14.81 15.47
C LEU A 56 -5.05 14.05 15.88
N LEU A 57 -5.37 14.07 17.17
CA LEU A 57 -6.49 13.30 17.72
C LEU A 57 -7.63 14.22 18.20
N PRO A 58 -8.89 13.77 18.06
CA PRO A 58 -10.03 14.44 18.70
C PRO A 58 -9.85 14.53 20.22
N GLN A 59 -10.48 15.52 20.83
CA GLN A 59 -10.45 15.66 22.29
C GLN A 59 -11.09 14.45 22.98
N GLY A 60 -10.42 13.92 24.00
CA GLY A 60 -10.89 12.77 24.78
C GLY A 60 -10.65 11.41 24.12
N THR A 61 -10.05 11.36 22.93
CA THR A 61 -9.60 10.11 22.32
C THR A 61 -8.51 9.48 23.20
N PRO A 62 -8.64 8.19 23.59
CA PRO A 62 -7.57 7.47 24.27
C PRO A 62 -6.27 7.52 23.46
N LYS A 63 -5.13 7.59 24.15
CA LYS A 63 -3.83 7.60 23.47
C LYS A 63 -3.59 6.26 22.76
N PRO A 64 -3.16 6.26 21.49
CA PRO A 64 -2.80 5.04 20.78
C PRO A 64 -1.66 4.28 21.47
N SER A 65 -1.72 2.96 21.37
CA SER A 65 -0.75 2.02 21.95
C SER A 65 0.56 1.99 21.16
N ASP A 66 0.50 2.28 19.86
CA ASP A 66 1.62 2.25 18.93
C ASP A 66 1.85 3.60 18.23
N PRO A 67 3.07 3.86 17.71
CA PRO A 67 3.35 5.08 16.98
C PRO A 67 2.55 5.23 15.69
N LEU A 68 2.33 6.49 15.29
CA LEU A 68 1.67 6.83 14.02
C LEU A 68 2.57 6.41 12.86
N VAL A 69 2.11 5.48 12.04
CA VAL A 69 2.75 5.12 10.76
C VAL A 69 2.34 6.11 9.68
N ALA A 70 1.04 6.35 9.51
CA ALA A 70 0.55 7.23 8.47
C ALA A 70 -0.75 7.94 8.84
N CYS A 71 -0.92 9.16 8.33
CA CYS A 71 -2.16 9.91 8.33
C CYS A 71 -2.50 10.27 6.88
N VAL A 72 -3.65 9.80 6.38
CA VAL A 72 -4.09 9.99 4.98
C VAL A 72 -5.31 10.89 4.96
N ASP A 73 -5.26 11.97 4.16
CA ASP A 73 -6.44 12.79 3.84
C ASP A 73 -7.25 12.07 2.75
N LEU A 74 -8.44 11.59 3.12
CA LEU A 74 -9.31 10.84 2.21
C LEU A 74 -9.90 11.72 1.10
N ALA A 75 -10.04 13.04 1.33
CA ALA A 75 -10.54 13.96 0.31
C ALA A 75 -9.51 14.21 -0.80
N ALA A 76 -8.23 13.92 -0.53
CA ALA A 76 -7.15 14.02 -1.50
C ALA A 76 -7.00 12.75 -2.37
N LEU A 77 -7.68 11.65 -2.01
CA LEU A 77 -7.66 10.41 -2.79
C LEU A 77 -8.63 10.51 -3.99
N PRO A 78 -8.27 10.00 -5.17
CA PRO A 78 -9.21 9.93 -6.29
C PRO A 78 -10.41 9.03 -5.93
N PRO A 79 -11.67 9.50 -6.15
CA PRO A 79 -12.85 8.73 -5.79
C PRO A 79 -12.87 7.33 -6.43
N GLY A 80 -13.06 6.30 -5.60
CA GLY A 80 -13.16 4.91 -6.04
C GLY A 80 -11.83 4.26 -6.47
N ALA A 81 -10.69 4.96 -6.41
CA ALA A 81 -9.41 4.43 -6.89
C ALA A 81 -8.81 3.33 -6.02
N THR A 82 -9.23 3.22 -4.75
CA THR A 82 -8.73 2.19 -3.82
C THR A 82 -9.54 0.90 -3.86
N GLY A 83 -10.73 0.90 -4.50
CA GLY A 83 -11.67 -0.23 -4.45
C GLY A 83 -12.25 -0.51 -3.05
N LEU A 84 -11.97 0.34 -2.07
CA LEU A 84 -12.43 0.22 -0.69
C LEU A 84 -13.61 1.16 -0.43
N PRO A 85 -14.55 0.81 0.47
CA PRO A 85 -15.67 1.66 0.86
C PRO A 85 -15.23 2.76 1.84
N LEU A 86 -14.25 3.57 1.45
CA LEU A 86 -13.72 4.66 2.28
C LEU A 86 -14.70 5.85 2.34
N PRO A 87 -14.76 6.57 3.47
CA PRO A 87 -15.39 7.88 3.54
C PRO A 87 -14.85 8.83 2.45
N ALA A 88 -15.69 9.79 2.02
CA ALA A 88 -15.32 10.75 0.98
C ALA A 88 -14.34 11.84 1.47
N ASP A 89 -14.26 12.05 2.78
CA ASP A 89 -13.42 13.05 3.42
C ASP A 89 -12.94 12.56 4.81
N GLY A 90 -12.19 13.43 5.50
CA GLY A 90 -11.61 13.13 6.81
C GLY A 90 -10.23 12.50 6.71
N HIS A 91 -9.69 12.12 7.86
CA HIS A 91 -8.35 11.57 7.97
C HIS A 91 -8.39 10.13 8.48
N LEU A 92 -7.66 9.25 7.80
CA LEU A 92 -7.40 7.89 8.26
C LEU A 92 -6.01 7.84 8.90
N LEU A 93 -5.95 7.54 10.19
CA LEU A 93 -4.73 7.39 10.96
C LEU A 93 -4.44 5.91 11.16
N LEU A 94 -3.21 5.51 10.86
CA LEU A 94 -2.69 4.15 10.94
C LEU A 94 -1.57 4.09 11.96
N PHE A 95 -1.68 3.18 12.93
CA PHE A 95 -0.75 3.01 14.03
C PHE A 95 -0.19 1.59 14.00
N SER A 96 1.13 1.48 14.15
CA SER A 96 1.80 0.20 14.29
C SER A 96 3.18 0.39 14.88
N GLY A 97 3.62 -0.61 15.64
CA GLY A 97 4.92 -0.65 16.29
C GLY A 97 5.75 -1.82 15.77
N THR A 98 7.03 -1.82 16.13
CA THR A 98 8.03 -2.75 15.58
C THR A 98 8.17 -4.04 16.36
N ASP A 99 7.35 -4.17 17.40
CA ASP A 99 7.41 -5.31 18.27
C ASP A 99 6.50 -6.35 17.65
N VAL A 100 7.05 -7.51 17.35
CA VAL A 100 6.30 -8.69 16.90
C VAL A 100 5.54 -9.25 18.10
N HIS A 101 4.61 -8.47 18.65
CA HIS A 101 3.74 -8.95 19.71
C HIS A 101 2.74 -9.88 19.07
N ILE A 102 2.63 -11.08 19.63
CA ILE A 102 1.63 -12.12 19.35
C ILE A 102 0.26 -11.62 19.85
N ARG A 103 -0.17 -10.45 19.39
CA ARG A 103 -1.46 -9.87 19.69
C ARG A 103 -2.24 -9.90 18.40
N GLU A 104 -3.17 -10.83 18.32
CA GLU A 104 -4.00 -11.06 17.14
C GLU A 104 -4.88 -9.85 16.80
N ASP A 105 -5.09 -8.89 17.73
CA ASP A 105 -5.80 -7.64 17.48
C ASP A 105 -5.23 -6.45 18.28
N VAL A 106 -4.91 -5.36 17.56
CA VAL A 106 -4.59 -4.03 18.12
C VAL A 106 -5.79 -3.12 17.81
N PRO A 107 -6.75 -2.95 18.75
CA PRO A 107 -8.05 -2.32 18.47
C PRO A 107 -7.93 -0.83 18.09
N ASP A 108 -6.80 -0.21 18.38
CA ASP A 108 -6.46 1.19 18.11
C ASP A 108 -5.44 1.34 16.95
N ALA A 109 -5.21 0.29 16.15
CA ALA A 109 -4.33 0.33 14.99
C ALA A 109 -4.85 1.25 13.87
N VAL A 110 -6.16 1.47 13.81
CA VAL A 110 -6.80 2.32 12.80
C VAL A 110 -7.78 3.25 13.47
N LEU A 111 -7.68 4.54 13.17
CA LEU A 111 -8.60 5.56 13.67
C LEU A 111 -9.03 6.48 12.53
N TYR A 112 -10.34 6.66 12.38
CA TYR A 112 -10.91 7.61 11.43
C TYR A 112 -11.31 8.90 12.17
N VAL A 113 -10.84 10.04 11.67
CA VAL A 113 -11.24 11.38 12.12
C VAL A 113 -12.12 12.03 11.05
N PRO A 114 -13.42 12.24 11.30
CA PRO A 114 -14.29 12.93 10.36
C PRO A 114 -13.81 14.34 10.03
N ALA A 115 -14.02 14.78 8.79
CA ALA A 115 -13.70 16.14 8.37
C ALA A 115 -14.32 17.19 9.30
N GLY A 116 -13.55 18.25 9.59
CA GLY A 116 -13.99 19.34 10.48
C GLY A 116 -14.00 19.00 11.97
N THR A 117 -13.65 17.77 12.38
CA THR A 117 -13.50 17.42 13.79
C THR A 117 -12.30 18.17 14.39
N PRO A 118 -12.46 18.95 15.48
CA PRO A 118 -11.33 19.61 16.11
C PRO A 118 -10.34 18.60 16.70
N THR A 119 -9.08 18.71 16.32
CA THR A 119 -7.99 17.84 16.78
C THR A 119 -6.87 18.62 17.44
N THR A 120 -6.20 18.01 18.39
CA THR A 120 -4.96 18.53 18.98
C THR A 120 -3.83 17.52 18.77
N PRO A 121 -2.57 17.97 18.58
CA PRO A 121 -1.43 17.07 18.61
C PRO A 121 -1.43 16.28 19.91
N SER A 122 -1.31 14.96 19.80
CA SER A 122 -1.23 14.06 20.93
C SER A 122 0.11 13.33 20.87
N PRO A 123 1.18 13.90 21.45
CA PRO A 123 2.46 13.22 21.52
C PRO A 123 2.31 11.89 22.26
N LEU A 124 3.14 10.92 21.89
CA LEU A 124 3.29 9.67 22.62
C LEU A 124 3.98 9.92 23.98
N GLU A 125 3.34 10.64 24.89
CA GLU A 125 3.88 10.82 26.24
C GLU A 125 3.90 9.47 26.97
N ASN A 126 5.07 9.08 27.48
CA ASN A 126 5.32 7.89 28.30
C ASN A 126 5.29 6.54 27.56
N SER A 127 5.36 6.53 26.23
CA SER A 127 5.73 5.30 25.53
C SER A 127 7.25 5.20 25.48
N TRP A 128 7.83 4.02 25.70
CA TRP A 128 9.26 3.77 25.49
C TRP A 128 9.69 3.88 24.00
N ARG A 129 8.81 4.42 23.14
CA ARG A 129 8.88 4.43 21.70
C ARG A 129 8.79 5.88 21.23
N GLU A 130 9.75 6.29 20.41
CA GLU A 130 9.77 7.63 19.83
C GLU A 130 8.83 7.68 18.61
N PRO A 131 8.20 8.83 18.31
CA PRO A 131 7.48 9.02 17.06
C PRO A 131 8.39 8.78 15.84
N TYR A 132 7.85 8.17 14.78
CA TYR A 132 8.58 8.05 13.52
C TYR A 132 8.83 9.41 12.89
N ARG A 133 9.89 9.52 12.09
CA ARG A 133 10.27 10.78 11.44
C ARG A 133 9.14 11.28 10.52
N PRO A 134 8.66 12.52 10.69
CA PRO A 134 7.60 13.07 9.86
C PRO A 134 8.08 13.26 8.41
N ARG A 135 7.28 12.79 7.45
CA ARG A 135 7.51 12.96 6.01
C ARG A 135 6.19 13.21 5.28
N GLU A 136 6.26 13.96 4.20
CA GLU A 136 5.09 14.39 3.42
C GLU A 136 5.00 13.61 2.10
N LEU A 137 3.84 13.00 1.86
CA LEU A 137 3.52 12.34 0.60
C LEU A 137 2.61 13.25 -0.23
N ARG A 138 3.16 13.74 -1.35
CA ARG A 138 2.52 14.71 -2.26
C ARG A 138 2.32 14.16 -3.67
N THR A 139 2.97 13.04 -3.98
CA THR A 139 2.78 12.35 -5.26
C THR A 139 1.75 11.24 -5.07
N VAL A 140 0.76 11.20 -5.96
CA VAL A 140 -0.32 10.21 -5.97
C VAL A 140 -0.44 9.60 -7.35
N TRP A 141 -0.56 8.28 -7.40
CA TRP A 141 -0.92 7.56 -8.60
C TRP A 141 -1.84 6.39 -8.26
N HIS A 142 -2.65 6.00 -9.23
CA HIS A 142 -3.57 4.88 -9.11
C HIS A 142 -3.28 3.89 -10.23
N GLN A 143 -3.13 2.63 -9.88
CA GLN A 143 -2.93 1.55 -10.83
C GLN A 143 -3.41 0.24 -10.20
N PRO A 144 -3.74 -0.78 -11.00
CA PRO A 144 -4.06 -2.07 -10.44
C PRO A 144 -2.83 -2.69 -9.77
N SER A 145 -3.02 -3.14 -8.53
CA SER A 145 -2.11 -3.99 -7.77
C SER A 145 -2.33 -5.43 -8.20
N ALA A 146 -1.28 -6.05 -8.73
CA ALA A 146 -1.24 -7.51 -8.87
C ALA A 146 -0.90 -8.14 -7.52
N GLN A 147 -1.29 -9.39 -7.37
CA GLN A 147 -0.91 -10.21 -6.24
C GLN A 147 0.58 -10.57 -6.34
N MET A 148 1.25 -10.78 -5.21
CA MET A 148 2.61 -11.34 -5.22
C MET A 148 2.58 -12.72 -5.90
N PRO A 149 3.58 -13.07 -6.72
CA PRO A 149 3.59 -14.33 -7.46
C PRO A 149 3.43 -15.54 -6.53
N GLU A 150 4.06 -15.53 -5.35
CA GLU A 150 3.94 -16.62 -4.37
C GLU A 150 2.52 -16.75 -3.81
N SER A 151 1.87 -15.62 -3.55
CA SER A 151 0.48 -15.63 -3.06
C SER A 151 -0.50 -16.04 -4.16
N PHE A 152 -0.25 -15.63 -5.41
CA PHE A 152 -1.04 -16.07 -6.55
C PHE A 152 -0.91 -17.58 -6.75
N ALA A 153 0.31 -18.12 -6.65
CA ALA A 153 0.55 -19.55 -6.82
C ALA A 153 -0.21 -20.39 -5.77
N LEU A 154 -0.19 -19.95 -4.50
CA LEU A 154 -0.93 -20.59 -3.42
C LEU A 154 -2.45 -20.56 -3.66
N ASP A 155 -3.00 -19.41 -4.06
CA ASP A 155 -4.45 -19.27 -4.30
C ASP A 155 -4.90 -20.08 -5.54
N ARG A 156 -4.04 -20.19 -6.55
CA ARG A 156 -4.36 -20.81 -7.84
C ARG A 156 -4.18 -22.34 -7.84
N TRP A 157 -3.16 -22.84 -7.15
CA TRP A 157 -2.75 -24.25 -7.20
C TRP A 157 -2.69 -24.94 -5.82
N GLY A 158 -2.88 -24.21 -4.71
CA GLY A 158 -2.96 -24.73 -3.35
C GLY A 158 -1.66 -24.58 -2.55
N ASP A 159 -1.63 -25.15 -1.34
CA ASP A 159 -0.58 -24.90 -0.33
C ASP A 159 0.85 -25.31 -0.74
N PHE A 160 0.99 -26.15 -1.77
CA PHE A 160 2.27 -26.68 -2.24
C PHE A 160 2.30 -26.69 -3.78
N PRO A 161 2.44 -25.51 -4.41
CA PRO A 161 2.60 -25.42 -5.86
C PRO A 161 3.89 -26.14 -6.28
N GLU A 162 3.85 -26.75 -7.46
CA GLU A 162 5.04 -27.33 -8.09
C GLU A 162 6.03 -26.23 -8.51
N ASP A 163 7.31 -26.55 -8.67
CA ASP A 163 8.34 -25.57 -9.03
C ASP A 163 7.98 -24.86 -10.35
N GLU A 164 7.47 -25.59 -11.35
CA GLU A 164 7.02 -25.03 -12.62
C GLU A 164 5.82 -24.08 -12.48
N GLN A 165 5.00 -24.25 -11.44
CA GLN A 165 3.85 -23.37 -11.15
C GLN A 165 4.31 -22.08 -10.47
N CYS A 166 5.31 -22.17 -9.58
CA CYS A 166 5.97 -20.98 -9.02
C CYS A 166 6.66 -20.16 -10.11
N GLU A 167 7.44 -20.82 -10.98
CA GLU A 167 8.10 -20.17 -12.12
C GLU A 167 7.08 -19.51 -13.06
N LEU A 168 5.93 -20.15 -13.30
CA LEU A 168 4.85 -19.55 -14.08
C LEU A 168 4.27 -18.28 -13.42
N ALA A 169 4.10 -18.28 -12.09
CA ALA A 169 3.62 -17.10 -11.38
C ALA A 169 4.61 -15.93 -11.46
N ASP A 170 5.91 -16.21 -11.36
CA ASP A 170 6.98 -15.21 -11.52
C ASP A 170 6.98 -14.62 -12.94
N GLU A 171 6.87 -15.46 -13.97
CA GLU A 171 6.80 -15.01 -15.37
C GLU A 171 5.54 -14.17 -15.66
N LEU A 172 4.40 -14.48 -14.99
CA LEU A 172 3.20 -13.67 -15.05
C LEU A 172 3.41 -12.30 -14.37
N ASP A 173 4.11 -12.24 -13.23
CA ASP A 173 4.43 -10.97 -12.56
C ASP A 173 5.36 -10.11 -13.42
N ASP A 174 6.42 -10.70 -13.99
CA ASP A 174 7.35 -10.00 -14.87
C ASP A 174 6.65 -9.44 -16.11
N ALA A 175 5.80 -10.24 -16.77
CA ALA A 175 5.02 -9.78 -17.91
C ALA A 175 4.04 -8.65 -17.52
N TRP A 176 3.47 -8.69 -16.31
CA TRP A 176 2.60 -7.65 -15.78
C TRP A 176 3.35 -6.37 -15.40
N ALA A 177 4.57 -6.50 -14.89
CA ALA A 177 5.45 -5.40 -14.51
C ALA A 177 5.92 -4.63 -15.75
N ASP A 178 6.33 -5.35 -16.81
CA ASP A 178 6.89 -4.76 -18.03
C ASP A 178 5.89 -3.87 -18.79
N VAL A 179 4.59 -4.20 -18.75
CA VAL A 179 3.55 -3.36 -19.35
C VAL A 179 3.04 -2.25 -18.44
N GLY A 180 3.46 -2.25 -17.17
CA GLY A 180 2.96 -1.37 -16.11
C GLY A 180 3.52 0.04 -16.13
N GLY A 181 4.59 0.28 -16.90
CA GLY A 181 5.26 1.57 -16.96
C GLY A 181 6.04 1.91 -15.68
N TYR A 182 6.50 3.15 -15.59
CA TYR A 182 7.32 3.61 -14.48
C TYR A 182 6.52 3.65 -13.17
N ARG A 183 7.04 2.96 -12.14
CA ARG A 183 6.57 3.06 -10.76
C ARG A 183 7.60 3.84 -9.95
N PRO A 184 7.32 5.10 -9.55
CA PRO A 184 8.19 5.77 -8.60
C PRO A 184 8.18 5.01 -7.27
N PRO A 185 9.26 5.11 -6.47
CA PRO A 185 9.25 4.58 -5.12
C PRO A 185 8.09 5.20 -4.34
N TRP A 186 7.30 4.34 -3.69
CA TRP A 186 6.19 4.74 -2.83
C TRP A 186 6.47 4.34 -1.40
N ALA A 187 5.87 5.08 -0.47
CA ALA A 187 5.98 4.84 0.96
C ALA A 187 4.70 4.27 1.56
N LEU A 188 3.55 4.50 0.92
CA LEU A 188 2.25 3.97 1.38
C LEU A 188 1.37 3.52 0.21
N GLN A 189 0.71 2.37 0.36
CA GLN A 189 -0.31 1.86 -0.54
C GLN A 189 -1.65 1.77 0.21
N ILE A 190 -2.73 2.21 -0.41
CA ILE A 190 -4.10 2.07 0.08
C ILE A 190 -4.91 1.25 -0.94
N GLY A 191 -5.54 0.16 -0.48
CA GLY A 191 -6.17 -0.83 -1.34
C GLY A 191 -5.17 -1.84 -1.90
N GLY A 192 -5.54 -2.52 -2.98
CA GLY A 192 -4.69 -3.51 -3.63
C GLY A 192 -4.48 -4.81 -2.84
N HIS A 193 -3.48 -5.56 -3.25
CA HIS A 193 -2.93 -6.71 -2.52
C HIS A 193 -1.79 -6.26 -1.60
N PRO A 194 -1.58 -6.96 -0.46
CA PRO A 194 -0.42 -6.71 0.36
C PRO A 194 0.85 -6.96 -0.45
N VAL A 195 1.83 -6.08 -0.28
CA VAL A 195 3.18 -6.30 -0.83
C VAL A 195 4.01 -7.09 0.17
N SER A 196 5.10 -7.68 -0.33
CA SER A 196 6.02 -8.49 0.48
C SER A 196 6.27 -7.91 1.88
N PRO A 197 6.37 -8.74 2.94
CA PRO A 197 6.76 -8.32 4.29
C PRO A 197 8.07 -7.52 4.35
N GLN A 198 8.95 -7.60 3.34
CA GLN A 198 10.14 -6.75 3.26
C GLN A 198 9.84 -5.29 2.90
N ASN A 199 8.65 -5.00 2.37
CA ASN A 199 8.10 -3.67 2.14
C ASN A 199 7.18 -3.26 3.31
N ASP A 200 7.64 -3.49 4.53
CA ASP A 200 6.90 -3.13 5.75
C ASP A 200 6.79 -1.59 5.86
N PRO A 201 5.57 -1.00 5.89
CA PRO A 201 5.41 0.44 6.07
C PRO A 201 6.03 0.93 7.39
N VAL A 202 6.19 0.07 8.40
CA VAL A 202 6.93 0.36 9.63
C VAL A 202 8.43 0.44 9.38
N PHE A 203 9.00 -0.42 8.54
CA PHE A 203 10.40 -0.30 8.10
C PHE A 203 10.63 1.03 7.39
N TYR A 204 9.77 1.38 6.43
CA TYR A 204 9.86 2.67 5.76
C TYR A 204 9.71 3.83 6.72
N ALA A 205 8.78 3.75 7.69
CA ALA A 205 8.59 4.78 8.71
C ALA A 205 9.84 5.03 9.57
N ARG A 206 10.70 4.02 9.75
CA ARG A 206 11.94 4.08 10.54
C ARG A 206 13.15 4.57 9.75
N ASP A 207 13.47 3.89 8.64
CA ASP A 207 14.79 3.92 8.02
C ASP A 207 14.75 4.64 6.65
N SER A 208 15.04 5.94 6.63
CA SER A 208 15.34 6.65 5.36
C SER A 208 16.85 6.88 5.13
N GLU A 209 17.73 6.49 6.06
CA GLU A 209 19.17 6.72 5.93
C GLU A 209 20.00 5.55 5.37
N LYS A 210 19.38 4.47 4.87
CA LYS A 210 20.11 3.35 4.24
C LYS A 210 19.76 3.06 2.79
N SER A 211 19.28 4.05 2.06
CA SER A 211 19.33 4.05 0.59
C SER A 211 20.37 5.06 0.14
N GLY A 212 21.64 4.79 0.45
CA GLY A 212 22.74 5.38 -0.31
C GLY A 212 22.64 4.94 -1.78
N PRO A 213 23.22 5.70 -2.72
CA PRO A 213 23.17 5.32 -4.13
C PRO A 213 23.76 3.91 -4.28
N CYS A 214 23.04 3.04 -4.99
CA CYS A 214 23.63 1.80 -5.47
C CYS A 214 24.87 2.16 -6.31
N GLU A 215 26.05 1.77 -5.85
CA GLU A 215 27.22 1.60 -6.71
C GLU A 215 27.03 0.37 -7.62
#